data_AF-A0A7V7CZJ8-F1
#
_entry.id   AF-A0A7V7CZJ8-F1
#
_cell.length_a   1.000
_cell.length_b   1.000
_cell.length_c   1.000
_cell.angle_alpha   90.00
_cell.angle_beta   90.00
_cell.angle_gamma   90.00
#
_symmetry.space_group_name_H-M   'P 1'
#
loop_
_entity.id
_entity.type
_entity.pdbx_description
1 polymer ?
#
loop_
_entity_poly.entity_id
_entity_poly.type
_entity_poly.pdbx_seq_one_letter_code
_entity_poly.pdbx_strand_id
1 'polypeptide(L)' 'MMGSDPKGFSYTVSRRQIVEYRTWPISRRLAWLLAGNKLRKSLPENTIRIQDAFRNGER' A
#
# COMPACT_ATOMS: atom_id res chain seq x y z
N MET A 1 10.02 -9.76 -31.52
CA MET A 1 8.87 -9.22 -30.76
C MET A 1 9.34 -8.98 -29.33
N MET A 2 9.51 -7.72 -28.91
CA MET A 2 9.72 -7.43 -27.48
C MET A 2 8.38 -7.63 -26.78
N GLY A 3 8.27 -8.68 -25.97
CA GLY A 3 7.13 -8.85 -25.07
C GLY A 3 7.08 -7.65 -24.14
N SER A 4 5.93 -6.98 -24.08
CA SER A 4 5.70 -5.94 -23.09
C SER A 4 5.70 -6.60 -21.72
N ASP A 5 6.80 -6.48 -20.97
CA ASP A 5 6.82 -6.82 -19.55
C ASP A 5 5.60 -6.17 -18.88
N PRO A 6 4.85 -6.89 -18.03
CA PRO A 6 3.73 -6.30 -17.32
C PRO A 6 4.30 -5.18 -16.47
N LYS A 7 4.11 -3.94 -16.92
CA LYS A 7 4.54 -2.74 -16.20
C LYS A 7 3.74 -2.73 -14.89
N GLY A 8 4.35 -3.26 -13.84
CA GLY A 8 3.83 -3.15 -12.49
C GLY A 8 3.59 -1.68 -12.15
N PHE A 9 2.74 -1.43 -11.17
CA PHE A 9 2.49 -0.08 -10.72
C PHE A 9 3.75 0.51 -10.06
N SER A 10 4.36 1.50 -10.70
CA SER A 10 5.43 2.30 -10.08
C SER A 10 4.80 3.44 -9.29
N TYR A 11 4.45 3.15 -8.03
CA TYR A 11 4.11 4.20 -7.08
C TYR A 11 5.35 4.55 -6.28
N THR A 12 5.84 5.77 -6.45
CA THR A 12 6.90 6.33 -5.61
C THR A 12 6.31 7.37 -4.68
N VAL A 13 6.66 7.28 -3.39
CA VAL A 13 6.28 8.30 -2.41
C VAL A 13 7.43 9.29 -2.33
N SER A 14 7.18 10.54 -2.73
CA SER A 14 8.18 11.60 -2.63
C SER A 14 8.49 11.92 -1.16
N ARG A 15 9.70 12.42 -0.91
CA ARG A 15 10.11 12.90 0.42
C ARG A 15 9.15 13.97 0.96
N ARG A 16 8.61 14.83 0.10
CA ARG A 16 7.61 15.84 0.46
C ARG A 16 6.33 15.20 0.99
N GLN A 17 5.79 14.19 0.31
CA GLN A 17 4.59 13.47 0.76
C GLN A 17 4.81 12.81 2.12
N ILE A 18 5.99 12.26 2.37
CA ILE A 18 6.34 11.67 3.68
C ILE A 18 6.35 12.76 4.77
N VAL A 19 7.01 13.89 4.52
CA VAL A 19 7.07 15.00 5.48
C VAL A 19 5.68 15.55 5.77
N GLU A 20 4.86 15.76 4.75
CA GLU A 20 3.49 16.24 4.88
C GLU A 20 2.62 15.26 5.67
N TYR A 21 2.70 13.96 5.38
CA TYR A 21 1.96 12.95 6.13
C TYR A 21 2.32 12.96 7.63
N ARG A 22 3.58 13.23 7.97
CA ARG A 22 4.05 13.28 9.37
C ARG A 22 3.50 14.46 10.15
N THR A 23 3.08 15.55 9.49
CA THR A 23 2.47 16.70 10.16
C THR A 23 0.98 16.50 10.44
N TRP A 24 0.37 15.43 9.92
CA TRP A 24 -1.06 15.20 10.09
C TRP A 24 -1.45 14.95 11.56
N PRO A 25 -2.60 15.50 12.01
CA PRO A 25 -3.17 15.15 13.30
C PRO A 25 -3.36 13.64 13.44
N ILE A 26 -3.22 13.13 14.66
CA ILE A 26 -3.32 11.69 14.92
C ILE A 26 -4.67 11.12 14.49
N SER A 27 -5.76 11.86 14.72
CA SER A 27 -7.12 11.47 14.30
C SER A 27 -7.22 11.24 12.79
N ARG A 28 -6.60 12.12 11.99
CA ARG A 28 -6.57 11.98 10.53
C ARG A 28 -5.78 10.76 10.09
N ARG A 29 -4.65 10.48 10.72
CA ARG A 29 -3.84 9.27 10.44
C ARG A 29 -4.60 8.00 10.78
N LEU A 30 -5.32 7.99 11.91
CA LEU A 30 -6.18 6.86 12.31
C LEU A 30 -7.34 6.64 11.34
N ALA A 31 -8.01 7.71 10.89
CA ALA A 31 -9.06 7.61 9.88
C ALA A 31 -8.54 7.05 8.55
N TRP A 32 -7.35 7.49 8.12
CA TRP A 32 -6.70 6.99 6.92
C TRP A 32 -6.33 5.50 7.04
N LEU A 33 -5.78 5.09 8.18
CA LEU A 33 -5.48 3.69 8.48
C LEU A 33 -6.75 2.82 8.47
N LEU A 34 -7.84 3.30 9.09
CA LEU A 34 -9.12 2.60 9.11
C LEU A 34 -9.68 2.40 7.69
N ALA A 35 -9.60 3.43 6.84
CA ALA A 35 -10.03 3.32 5.44
C ALA A 35 -9.20 2.25 4.70
N GLY A 36 -7.89 2.24 4.87
CA GLY A 36 -7.01 1.20 4.31
C GLY A 36 -7.37 -0.20 4.79
N ASN A 37 -7.67 -0.37 6.09
CA ASN A 37 -8.10 -1.65 6.65
C ASN A 37 -9.43 -2.13 6.08
N LYS A 38 -10.39 -1.23 5.84
CA LYS A 38 -11.66 -1.56 5.19
C LYS A 38 -11.44 -2.01 3.74
N LEU A 39 -10.62 -1.27 2.98
CA LEU A 39 -10.27 -1.64 1.61
C LEU A 39 -9.56 -2.99 1.54
N ARG A 40 -8.68 -3.30 2.50
CA ARG A 40 -8.02 -4.61 2.58
C ARG A 40 -9.04 -5.76 2.65
N LYS A 41 -10.10 -5.59 3.44
CA LYS A 41 -11.14 -6.62 3.61
C LYS A 41 -11.92 -6.92 2.32
N SER A 42 -11.96 -5.98 1.37
CA SER A 42 -12.61 -6.19 0.07
C SER A 42 -11.66 -6.74 -1.00
N LEU A 43 -10.38 -6.96 -0.70
CA LEU A 43 -9.45 -7.55 -1.66
C LEU A 43 -9.65 -9.08 -1.75
N PRO A 44 -9.38 -9.69 -2.91
CA PRO A 44 -9.35 -11.14 -3.03
C PRO A 44 -8.36 -11.78 -2.05
N GLU A 45 -8.68 -12.97 -1.53
CA GLU A 45 -7.83 -13.69 -0.57
C GLU A 45 -6.39 -13.89 -1.07
N ASN A 46 -6.22 -14.20 -2.36
CA ASN A 46 -4.88 -14.35 -2.94
C ASN A 46 -4.06 -13.05 -2.88
N THR A 47 -4.69 -11.90 -3.08
CA THR A 47 -4.03 -10.59 -2.95
C THR A 47 -3.64 -10.31 -1.49
N ILE A 48 -4.53 -10.63 -0.55
CA ILE A 48 -4.27 -10.50 0.89
C ILE A 48 -3.06 -11.36 1.28
N ARG A 49 -3.04 -12.63 0.86
CA ARG A 49 -1.96 -13.59 1.12
C ARG A 49 -0.61 -13.11 0.60
N ILE A 50 -0.54 -12.63 -0.65
CA ILE A 50 0.71 -12.07 -1.22
C ILE A 50 1.19 -10.88 -0.40
N GLN A 51 0.29 -10.00 0.01
CA GLN A 51 0.64 -8.84 0.83
C GLN A 51 1.12 -9.24 2.24
N ASP A 52 0.55 -10.30 2.83
CA ASP A 52 0.99 -10.79 4.13
C ASP A 52 2.35 -11.47 4.07
N ALA A 53 2.61 -12.31 3.05
CA ALA A 53 3.93 -12.86 2.79
C ALA A 53 4.98 -11.74 2.65
N PHE A 54 4.68 -10.70 1.86
CA PHE A 54 5.55 -9.54 1.73
C PHE A 54 5.79 -8.81 3.06
N ARG A 55 4.74 -8.60 3.87
CA ARG A 55 4.86 -7.94 5.20
C ARG A 55 5.69 -8.74 6.19
N ASN A 56 5.57 -10.06 6.15
CA ASN A 56 6.31 -10.98 7.01
C ASN A 56 7.75 -11.21 6.53
N GLY A 57 8.11 -10.69 5.33
CA GLY A 57 9.41 -10.96 4.72
C GLY A 57 9.56 -12.39 4.21
N GLU A 58 8.44 -13.08 3.98
CA GLU A 58 8.41 -14.42 3.38
C GLU A 58 8.71 -14.30 1.89
N ARG A 59 9.62 -15.14 1.38
CA ARG A 59 10.01 -15.21 -0.03
C ARG A 59 9.23 -16.27 -0.79
#